data_AF-A0A1F7J2K9-F1
#
_entry.id   AF-A0A1F7J2K9-F1
#
_cell.length_a   1.000
_cell.length_b   1.000
_cell.length_c   1.000
_cell.angle_alpha   90.00
_cell.angle_beta   90.00
_cell.angle_gamma   90.00
#
_symmetry.space_group_name_H-M   'P 1'
#
loop_
_entity.id
_entity.type
_entity.pdbx_description
1 polymer ?
#
loop_
_entity_poly.entity_id
_entity_poly.type
_entity_poly.pdbx_seq_one_letter_code
_entity_poly.pdbx_strand_id
1 'polypeptide(L)'
;MRKISSFLLFSFLLAAVVVVKAEDVSTDREISLDRSQNVKVAAQERKEERQEKRASTAGELKARREAFKEKLKTIKDQRKQKLVERIDAKLVDINKRRTAHMVKILDKLASIAARLEAKISTAEAAGKDVTAARAAIEKANDAIATAQSTVSSQAGKEYVITIGQESGLKGTVGETMSQLQADLRTTHKVIIDAKQAVMNAAREVKKLQGDKSQPTGTSSAEPQ
;
A
#
# COMPACT_ATOMS: atom_id res chain seq x y z
N MET A 1 -25.44 -71.62 47.99
CA MET A 1 -25.57 -72.06 46.58
C MET A 1 -26.48 -71.09 45.83
N ARG A 2 -26.13 -70.73 44.58
CA ARG A 2 -26.94 -70.08 43.50
C ARG A 2 -27.38 -68.62 43.77
N LYS A 3 -26.64 -67.60 43.29
CA LYS A 3 -26.62 -66.89 41.97
C LYS A 3 -27.97 -66.24 41.55
N ILE A 4 -27.98 -64.91 41.29
CA ILE A 4 -28.10 -64.21 39.97
C ILE A 4 -28.52 -62.73 40.16
N SER A 5 -27.80 -61.86 39.42
CA SER A 5 -28.09 -60.53 38.84
C SER A 5 -29.45 -59.82 39.04
N SER A 6 -29.43 -58.48 39.16
CA SER A 6 -29.66 -57.55 38.03
C SER A 6 -29.76 -56.09 38.49
N PHE A 7 -29.05 -55.24 37.75
CA PHE A 7 -29.02 -53.76 37.77
C PHE A 7 -30.22 -53.20 36.97
N LEU A 8 -30.51 -51.88 37.10
CA LEU A 8 -31.56 -51.03 36.46
C LEU A 8 -32.71 -50.69 37.42
N LEU A 9 -33.23 -49.46 37.59
CA LEU A 9 -33.25 -48.22 36.81
C LEU A 9 -33.48 -47.04 37.78
N PHE A 10 -32.63 -46.02 37.78
CA PHE A 10 -32.97 -44.71 38.38
C PHE A 10 -33.17 -43.70 37.25
N SER A 11 -34.44 -43.41 36.99
CA SER A 11 -34.93 -42.39 36.06
C SER A 11 -34.56 -41.01 36.60
N PHE A 12 -33.62 -40.33 35.95
CA PHE A 12 -33.34 -38.92 36.20
C PHE A 12 -33.52 -38.14 34.89
N LEU A 13 -34.69 -37.53 34.78
CA LEU A 13 -35.10 -36.62 33.72
C LEU A 13 -34.30 -35.30 33.87
N LEU A 14 -33.19 -35.18 33.13
CA LEU A 14 -32.43 -33.94 33.06
C LEU A 14 -33.02 -33.05 31.96
N ALA A 15 -33.71 -31.98 32.35
CA ALA A 15 -34.13 -30.91 31.45
C ALA A 15 -32.88 -30.23 30.85
N ALA A 16 -32.65 -30.43 29.56
CA ALA A 16 -31.65 -29.67 28.81
C ALA A 16 -32.17 -28.23 28.62
N VAL A 17 -31.64 -27.30 29.41
CA VAL A 17 -31.68 -25.88 29.07
C VAL A 17 -30.81 -25.71 27.83
N VAL A 18 -31.44 -25.46 26.69
CA VAL A 18 -30.73 -25.01 25.48
C VAL A 18 -30.25 -23.58 25.76
N VAL A 19 -29.00 -23.46 26.20
CA VAL A 19 -28.28 -22.19 26.20
C VAL A 19 -28.02 -21.82 24.74
N VAL A 20 -28.76 -20.83 24.25
CA VAL A 20 -28.48 -20.14 23.00
C VAL A 20 -27.09 -19.52 23.11
N LYS A 21 -26.16 -20.00 22.28
CA LYS A 21 -24.79 -19.50 22.21
C LYS A 21 -24.78 -18.18 21.44
N ALA A 22 -24.82 -17.07 22.17
CA ALA A 22 -24.54 -15.73 21.64
C ALA A 22 -23.01 -15.51 21.67
N GLU A 23 -22.33 -15.92 20.61
CA GLU A 23 -20.90 -15.68 20.41
C GLU A 23 -20.68 -15.33 18.93
N ASP A 24 -20.38 -14.06 18.64
CA ASP A 24 -19.54 -13.54 17.54
C ASP A 24 -19.87 -12.09 17.13
N VAL A 25 -19.77 -11.14 18.07
CA VAL A 25 -19.74 -9.69 17.72
C VAL A 25 -18.57 -8.96 18.38
N SER A 26 -18.03 -9.48 19.49
CA SER A 26 -16.86 -8.90 20.18
C SER A 26 -15.54 -9.18 19.46
N THR A 27 -15.36 -10.39 18.92
CA THR A 27 -14.11 -10.87 18.30
C THR A 27 -13.79 -10.12 17.01
N ASP A 28 -14.78 -9.91 16.14
CA ASP A 28 -14.62 -9.15 14.90
C ASP A 28 -14.23 -7.68 15.15
N ARG A 29 -14.69 -7.10 16.27
CA ARG A 29 -14.39 -5.72 16.64
C ARG A 29 -12.96 -5.57 17.11
N GLU A 30 -12.46 -6.47 17.96
CA GLU A 30 -11.07 -6.46 18.41
C GLU A 30 -10.08 -6.70 17.27
N ILE A 31 -10.36 -7.67 16.39
CA ILE A 31 -9.53 -7.94 15.20
C ILE A 31 -9.51 -6.72 14.26
N SER A 32 -10.63 -6.01 14.11
CA SER A 32 -10.68 -4.80 13.28
C SER A 32 -9.88 -3.62 13.86
N LEU A 33 -9.82 -3.51 15.19
CA LEU A 33 -9.10 -2.44 15.90
C LEU A 33 -7.60 -2.68 15.87
N ASP A 34 -7.15 -3.91 16.16
CA ASP A 34 -5.74 -4.30 16.11
C ASP A 34 -5.17 -4.13 14.68
N ARG A 35 -5.94 -4.52 13.66
CA ARG A 35 -5.54 -4.35 12.25
C ARG A 35 -5.51 -2.89 11.80
N SER A 36 -6.42 -2.06 12.29
CA SER A 36 -6.38 -0.60 12.06
C SER A 36 -5.15 0.02 12.71
N GLN A 37 -4.77 -0.45 13.90
CA GLN A 37 -3.57 0.00 14.58
C GLN A 37 -2.30 -0.41 13.82
N ASN A 38 -2.18 -1.66 13.37
CA ASN A 38 -1.02 -2.12 12.62
C ASN A 38 -0.82 -1.38 11.28
N VAL A 39 -1.91 -1.05 10.56
CA VAL A 39 -1.83 -0.22 9.34
C VAL A 39 -1.40 1.21 9.67
N LYS A 40 -1.85 1.78 10.81
CA LYS A 40 -1.46 3.12 11.27
C LYS A 40 0.00 3.18 11.71
N VAL A 41 0.47 2.19 12.47
CA VAL A 41 1.86 2.08 12.92
C VAL A 41 2.80 1.99 11.72
N ALA A 42 2.53 1.08 10.78
CA ALA A 42 3.32 0.96 9.56
C ALA A 42 3.27 2.25 8.72
N ALA A 43 2.15 2.98 8.70
CA ALA A 43 2.06 4.28 8.02
C ALA A 43 2.88 5.38 8.71
N GLN A 44 2.99 5.32 10.04
CA GLN A 44 3.76 6.26 10.86
C GLN A 44 5.27 5.99 10.73
N GLU A 45 5.71 4.74 10.83
CA GLU A 45 7.11 4.35 10.59
C GLU A 45 7.57 4.77 9.19
N ARG A 46 6.74 4.53 8.16
CA ARG A 46 7.00 5.00 6.79
C ARG A 46 7.02 6.53 6.66
N LYS A 47 6.31 7.26 7.52
CA LYS A 47 6.35 8.72 7.53
C LYS A 47 7.67 9.21 8.14
N GLU A 48 8.14 8.56 9.18
CA GLU A 48 9.40 8.86 9.87
C GLU A 48 10.60 8.56 8.97
N GLU A 49 10.65 7.39 8.32
CA GLU A 49 11.73 7.04 7.37
C GLU A 49 11.85 8.08 6.22
N ARG A 50 10.71 8.60 5.76
CA ARG A 50 10.66 9.67 4.75
C ARG A 50 11.13 11.02 5.29
N GLN A 51 10.87 11.33 6.55
CA GLN A 51 11.35 12.56 7.17
C GLN A 51 12.87 12.50 7.37
N GLU A 52 13.39 11.34 7.75
CA GLU A 52 14.83 11.15 7.96
C GLU A 52 15.63 11.26 6.67
N LYS A 53 15.17 10.64 5.57
CA LYS A 53 15.78 10.82 4.23
C LYS A 53 15.74 12.28 3.74
N ARG A 54 14.76 13.06 4.16
CA ARG A 54 14.69 14.50 3.86
C ARG A 54 15.65 15.32 4.73
N ALA A 55 15.84 14.93 5.98
CA ALA A 55 16.77 15.60 6.89
C ALA A 55 18.22 15.38 6.48
N SER A 56 18.59 14.16 6.08
CA SER A 56 19.98 13.80 5.71
C SER A 56 20.50 14.54 4.48
N THR A 57 19.62 15.02 3.61
CA THR A 57 19.97 15.75 2.38
C THR A 57 19.87 17.27 2.53
N ALA A 58 19.30 17.78 3.64
CA ALA A 58 18.96 19.20 3.78
C ALA A 58 20.16 20.16 3.68
N GLY A 59 21.36 19.73 4.09
CA GLY A 59 22.57 20.55 4.04
C GLY A 59 23.03 20.88 2.62
N GLU A 60 23.20 19.84 1.78
CA GLU A 60 23.58 20.02 0.38
C GLU A 60 22.53 20.81 -0.41
N LEU A 61 21.25 20.62 -0.08
CA LEU A 61 20.15 21.33 -0.72
C LEU A 61 20.20 22.83 -0.43
N LYS A 62 20.44 23.24 0.82
CA LYS A 62 20.61 24.66 1.17
C LYS A 62 21.74 25.29 0.36
N ALA A 63 22.90 24.63 0.30
CA ALA A 63 24.05 25.12 -0.46
C ALA A 63 23.72 25.31 -1.96
N ARG A 64 23.02 24.35 -2.59
CA ARG A 64 22.61 24.47 -4.00
C ARG A 64 21.61 25.60 -4.22
N ARG A 65 20.70 25.83 -3.27
CA ARG A 65 19.72 26.93 -3.34
C ARG A 65 20.35 28.30 -3.16
N GLU A 66 21.34 28.41 -2.28
CA GLU A 66 22.12 29.63 -2.10
C GLU A 66 22.95 29.94 -3.35
N ALA A 67 23.67 28.94 -3.87
CA ALA A 67 24.41 29.08 -5.13
C ALA A 67 23.50 29.48 -6.30
N PHE A 68 22.30 28.92 -6.39
CA PHE A 68 21.30 29.34 -7.40
C PHE A 68 20.93 30.82 -7.25
N LYS A 69 20.63 31.28 -6.02
CA LYS A 69 20.28 32.68 -5.77
C LYS A 69 21.41 33.64 -6.12
N GLU A 70 22.66 33.26 -5.84
CA GLU A 70 23.83 34.06 -6.21
C GLU A 70 23.99 34.15 -7.72
N LYS A 71 23.93 33.00 -8.42
CA LYS A 71 24.04 32.96 -9.88
C LYS A 71 22.84 33.62 -10.57
N LEU A 72 21.67 33.63 -9.95
CA LEU A 72 20.51 34.34 -10.49
C LEU A 72 20.77 35.85 -10.60
N LYS A 73 21.60 36.43 -9.72
CA LYS A 73 21.98 37.85 -9.78
C LYS A 73 22.92 38.19 -10.93
N THR A 74 23.59 37.20 -11.53
CA THR A 74 24.52 37.43 -12.64
C THR A 74 23.81 37.56 -13.99
N ILE A 75 22.50 37.26 -14.06
CA ILE A 75 21.67 37.44 -15.26
C ILE A 75 21.36 38.92 -15.41
N LYS A 76 21.72 39.51 -16.57
CA LYS A 76 21.51 40.94 -16.82
C LYS A 76 20.07 41.24 -17.23
N ASP A 77 19.48 40.36 -18.03
CA ASP A 77 18.10 40.49 -18.47
C ASP A 77 17.12 40.15 -17.31
N GLN A 78 16.49 41.19 -16.77
CA GLN A 78 15.52 41.07 -15.67
C GLN A 78 14.32 40.18 -16.02
N ARG A 79 13.90 40.14 -17.29
CA ARG A 79 12.78 39.28 -17.72
C ARG A 79 13.20 37.82 -17.66
N LYS A 80 14.40 37.48 -18.13
CA LYS A 80 14.95 36.12 -18.03
C LYS A 80 15.19 35.72 -16.59
N GLN A 81 15.73 36.60 -15.77
CA GLN A 81 15.96 36.38 -14.35
C GLN A 81 14.66 35.96 -13.64
N LYS A 82 13.61 36.79 -13.74
CA LYS A 82 12.30 36.51 -13.14
C LYS A 82 11.66 35.24 -13.67
N LEU A 83 11.87 34.93 -14.95
CA LEU A 83 11.35 33.71 -15.55
C LEU A 83 12.04 32.47 -14.98
N VAL A 84 13.36 32.47 -14.87
CA VAL A 84 14.11 31.33 -14.34
C VAL A 84 13.81 31.09 -12.87
N GLU A 85 13.73 32.14 -12.07
CA GLU A 85 13.30 32.05 -10.67
C GLU A 85 11.91 31.41 -10.54
N ARG A 86 10.96 31.87 -11.37
CA ARG A 86 9.61 31.31 -11.39
C ARG A 86 9.59 29.84 -11.81
N ILE A 87 10.40 29.47 -12.80
CA ILE A 87 10.47 28.08 -13.27
C ILE A 87 11.07 27.19 -12.19
N ASP A 88 12.20 27.60 -11.58
CA ASP A 88 12.83 26.87 -10.48
C ASP A 88 11.84 26.61 -9.33
N ALA A 89 11.12 27.64 -8.87
CA ALA A 89 10.08 27.49 -7.85
C ALA A 89 8.96 26.53 -8.30
N LYS A 90 8.57 26.57 -9.58
CA LYS A 90 7.53 25.70 -10.13
C LYS A 90 7.98 24.24 -10.22
N LEU A 91 9.26 23.96 -10.51
CA LEU A 91 9.79 22.59 -10.54
C LEU A 91 9.69 21.93 -9.16
N VAL A 92 10.03 22.68 -8.10
CA VAL A 92 9.90 22.23 -6.71
C VAL A 92 8.45 21.91 -6.37
N ASP A 93 7.54 22.84 -6.68
CA ASP A 93 6.12 22.68 -6.40
C ASP A 93 5.51 21.49 -7.17
N ILE A 94 5.88 21.30 -8.45
CA ILE A 94 5.43 20.15 -9.24
C ILE A 94 5.89 18.84 -8.59
N ASN A 95 7.17 18.71 -8.23
CA ASN A 95 7.67 17.48 -7.62
C ASN A 95 6.94 17.19 -6.30
N LYS A 96 6.77 18.21 -5.45
CA LYS A 96 6.06 18.10 -4.17
C LYS A 96 4.60 17.67 -4.36
N ARG A 97 3.85 18.35 -5.23
CA ARG A 97 2.43 18.03 -5.46
C ARG A 97 2.24 16.64 -6.05
N ARG A 98 3.08 16.25 -7.01
CA ARG A 98 2.97 14.95 -7.68
C ARG A 98 3.32 13.80 -6.73
N THR A 99 4.43 13.91 -6.00
CA THR A 99 4.82 12.88 -5.02
C THR A 99 3.82 12.78 -3.87
N ALA A 100 3.30 13.89 -3.36
CA ALA A 100 2.25 13.89 -2.34
C ALA A 100 0.97 13.19 -2.83
N HIS A 101 0.58 13.38 -4.09
CA HIS A 101 -0.54 12.68 -4.68
C HIS A 101 -0.27 11.17 -4.83
N MET A 102 0.93 10.78 -5.26
CA MET A 102 1.32 9.36 -5.38
C MET A 102 1.31 8.65 -4.03
N VAL A 103 1.77 9.31 -2.96
CA VAL A 103 1.67 8.80 -1.58
C VAL A 103 0.21 8.49 -1.22
N LYS A 104 -0.71 9.42 -1.46
CA LYS A 104 -2.14 9.20 -1.17
C LYS A 104 -2.73 8.02 -1.93
N ILE A 105 -2.25 7.75 -3.15
CA ILE A 105 -2.65 6.56 -3.91
C ILE A 105 -2.11 5.29 -3.24
N LEU A 106 -0.84 5.29 -2.85
CA LEU A 106 -0.22 4.13 -2.19
C LEU A 106 -0.86 3.80 -0.85
N ASP A 107 -1.26 4.81 -0.07
CA ASP A 107 -1.99 4.60 1.19
C ASP A 107 -3.34 3.88 0.93
N LYS A 108 -4.04 4.27 -0.14
CA LYS A 108 -5.29 3.60 -0.54
C LYS A 108 -5.04 2.17 -1.02
N LEU A 109 -3.98 1.93 -1.79
CA LEU A 109 -3.62 0.59 -2.26
C LEU A 109 -3.26 -0.34 -1.09
N ALA A 110 -2.46 0.14 -0.13
CA ALA A 110 -2.14 -0.61 1.09
C ALA A 110 -3.39 -0.94 1.91
N SER A 111 -4.32 0.02 2.06
CA SER A 111 -5.61 -0.23 2.73
C SER A 111 -6.48 -1.25 1.99
N ILE A 112 -6.43 -1.31 0.66
CA ILE A 112 -7.10 -2.36 -0.10
C ILE A 112 -6.43 -3.72 0.15
N ALA A 113 -5.09 -3.78 0.07
CA ALA A 113 -4.33 -5.01 0.29
C ALA A 113 -4.62 -5.61 1.68
N ALA A 114 -4.59 -4.80 2.75
CA ALA A 114 -4.92 -5.26 4.10
C ALA A 114 -6.33 -5.86 4.23
N ARG A 115 -7.33 -5.31 3.50
CA ARG A 115 -8.69 -5.87 3.45
C ARG A 115 -8.77 -7.18 2.65
N LEU A 116 -7.93 -7.33 1.62
CA LEU A 116 -7.85 -8.57 0.86
C LEU A 116 -7.21 -9.68 1.70
N GLU A 117 -6.15 -9.38 2.46
CA GLU A 117 -5.56 -10.30 3.43
C GLU A 117 -6.59 -10.78 4.45
N ALA A 118 -7.45 -9.89 4.95
CA ALA A 118 -8.53 -10.28 5.88
C ALA A 118 -9.48 -11.32 5.27
N LYS A 119 -9.85 -11.13 4.01
CA LYS A 119 -10.71 -12.07 3.27
C LYS A 119 -10.00 -13.40 3.00
N ILE A 120 -8.70 -13.37 2.73
CA ILE A 120 -7.88 -14.58 2.58
C ILE A 120 -7.89 -15.37 3.87
N SER A 121 -7.60 -14.74 5.02
CA SER A 121 -7.64 -15.42 6.33
C SER A 121 -9.02 -16.01 6.63
N THR A 122 -10.10 -15.30 6.30
CA THR A 122 -11.47 -15.80 6.49
C THR A 122 -11.75 -17.03 5.61
N ALA A 123 -11.28 -17.01 4.35
CA ALA A 123 -11.47 -18.13 3.42
C ALA A 123 -10.66 -19.37 3.84
N GLU A 124 -9.44 -19.16 4.34
CA GLU A 124 -8.59 -20.24 4.88
C GLU A 124 -9.20 -20.87 6.12
N ALA A 125 -9.73 -20.07 7.04
CA ALA A 125 -10.47 -20.57 8.22
C ALA A 125 -11.71 -21.39 7.82
N ALA A 126 -12.31 -21.07 6.66
CA ALA A 126 -13.40 -21.84 6.06
C ALA A 126 -12.91 -23.06 5.23
N GLY A 127 -11.63 -23.42 5.31
CA GLY A 127 -11.06 -24.59 4.65
C GLY A 127 -10.85 -24.45 3.13
N LYS A 128 -10.91 -23.23 2.57
CA LYS A 128 -10.69 -23.01 1.14
C LYS A 128 -9.19 -22.99 0.82
N ASP A 129 -8.84 -23.45 -0.38
CA ASP A 129 -7.48 -23.27 -0.90
C ASP A 129 -7.23 -21.79 -1.21
N VAL A 130 -6.30 -21.20 -0.45
CA VAL A 130 -5.92 -19.79 -0.56
C VAL A 130 -4.56 -19.59 -1.23
N THR A 131 -3.92 -20.64 -1.74
CA THR A 131 -2.54 -20.60 -2.23
C THR A 131 -2.33 -19.52 -3.29
N ALA A 132 -3.19 -19.47 -4.32
CA ALA A 132 -3.10 -18.47 -5.38
C ALA A 132 -3.37 -17.04 -4.88
N ALA A 133 -4.31 -16.87 -3.96
CA ALA A 133 -4.64 -15.56 -3.39
C ALA A 133 -3.51 -15.04 -2.49
N ARG A 134 -2.86 -15.91 -1.72
CA ARG A 134 -1.67 -15.60 -0.91
C ARG A 134 -0.49 -15.17 -1.78
N ALA A 135 -0.18 -15.93 -2.82
CA ALA A 135 0.90 -15.55 -3.74
C ALA A 135 0.62 -14.21 -4.45
N ALA A 136 -0.65 -13.92 -4.77
CA ALA A 136 -1.02 -12.66 -5.40
C ALA A 136 -0.96 -11.46 -4.45
N ILE A 137 -1.33 -11.62 -3.18
CA ILE A 137 -1.28 -10.54 -2.19
C ILE A 137 0.16 -10.20 -1.77
N GLU A 138 1.04 -11.21 -1.69
CA GLU A 138 2.48 -11.01 -1.44
C GLU A 138 3.09 -10.14 -2.54
N LYS A 139 2.87 -10.49 -3.82
CA LYS A 139 3.30 -9.68 -4.96
C LYS A 139 2.74 -8.25 -4.94
N ALA A 140 1.51 -8.08 -4.45
CA ALA A 140 0.92 -6.75 -4.32
C ALA A 140 1.62 -5.92 -3.23
N ASN A 141 1.94 -6.53 -2.09
CA ASN A 141 2.68 -5.89 -1.01
C ASN A 141 4.10 -5.50 -1.44
N ASP A 142 4.81 -6.37 -2.15
CA ASP A 142 6.14 -6.08 -2.69
C ASP A 142 6.13 -4.91 -3.69
N ALA A 143 5.14 -4.89 -4.58
CA ALA A 143 4.98 -3.82 -5.54
C ALA A 143 4.63 -2.48 -4.86
N ILE A 144 3.80 -2.51 -3.81
CA ILE A 144 3.51 -1.33 -2.98
C ILE A 144 4.77 -0.82 -2.29
N ALA A 145 5.57 -1.71 -1.67
CA ALA A 145 6.80 -1.34 -0.98
C ALA A 145 7.83 -0.71 -1.95
N THR A 146 7.99 -1.33 -3.13
CA THR A 146 8.85 -0.80 -4.20
C THR A 146 8.40 0.60 -4.65
N ALA A 147 7.09 0.78 -4.84
CA ALA A 147 6.51 2.07 -5.22
C ALA A 147 6.70 3.13 -4.12
N GLN A 148 6.52 2.76 -2.85
CA GLN A 148 6.74 3.65 -1.71
C GLN A 148 8.19 4.13 -1.62
N SER A 149 9.14 3.22 -1.78
CA SER A 149 10.57 3.56 -1.82
C SER A 149 10.88 4.51 -2.99
N THR A 150 10.37 4.20 -4.19
CA THR A 150 10.58 5.02 -5.39
C THR A 150 10.01 6.44 -5.24
N VAL A 151 8.78 6.56 -4.73
CA VAL A 151 8.15 7.87 -4.47
C VAL A 151 8.89 8.65 -3.40
N SER A 152 9.42 7.98 -2.38
CA SER A 152 10.19 8.61 -1.30
C SER A 152 11.50 9.18 -1.84
N SER A 153 12.23 8.40 -2.64
CA SER A 153 13.43 8.85 -3.33
C SER A 153 13.13 10.03 -4.26
N GLN A 154 12.05 9.94 -5.05
CA GLN A 154 11.61 11.02 -5.94
C GLN A 154 11.25 12.30 -5.18
N ALA A 155 10.59 12.17 -4.03
CA ALA A 155 10.22 13.31 -3.18
C ALA A 155 11.42 13.98 -2.50
N GLY A 156 12.54 13.28 -2.37
CA GLY A 156 13.81 13.83 -1.89
C GLY A 156 14.65 14.51 -2.97
N LYS A 157 14.33 14.31 -4.25
CA LYS A 157 15.05 14.98 -5.35
C LYS A 157 14.69 16.47 -5.41
N GLU A 158 15.73 17.28 -5.59
CA GLU A 158 15.58 18.68 -5.98
C GLU A 158 16.02 18.92 -7.41
N TYR A 159 15.28 19.79 -8.09
CA TYR A 159 15.48 20.18 -9.47
C TYR A 159 15.90 21.64 -9.50
N VAL A 160 17.14 21.90 -9.06
CA VAL A 160 17.74 23.24 -9.08
C VAL A 160 18.34 23.48 -10.46
N ILE A 161 18.00 24.61 -11.08
CA ILE A 161 18.53 24.98 -12.38
C ILE A 161 19.96 25.48 -12.21
N THR A 162 20.94 24.83 -12.84
CA THR A 162 22.33 25.31 -12.84
C THR A 162 22.48 26.50 -13.78
N ILE A 163 22.83 27.67 -13.26
CA ILE A 163 23.01 28.87 -14.09
C ILE A 163 24.49 28.99 -14.50
N GLY A 164 24.75 28.77 -15.78
CA GLY A 164 26.04 29.03 -16.44
C GLY A 164 26.06 30.40 -17.12
N GLN A 165 26.15 30.40 -18.45
CA GLN A 165 26.09 31.60 -19.28
C GLN A 165 24.64 31.94 -19.68
N GLU A 166 24.33 33.23 -19.82
CA GLU A 166 22.96 33.69 -20.12
C GLU A 166 22.44 33.18 -21.48
N SER A 167 23.31 33.00 -22.47
CA SER A 167 22.96 32.44 -23.78
C SER A 167 22.54 30.97 -23.72
N GLY A 168 23.05 30.21 -22.75
CA GLY A 168 22.75 28.79 -22.54
C GLY A 168 21.53 28.52 -21.65
N LEU A 169 20.96 29.57 -21.04
CA LEU A 169 19.95 29.47 -19.99
C LEU A 169 18.71 28.68 -20.42
N LYS A 170 18.24 28.84 -21.67
CA LYS A 170 17.11 28.08 -22.21
C LYS A 170 17.39 26.57 -22.25
N GLY A 171 18.61 26.18 -22.64
CA GLY A 171 19.02 24.79 -22.69
C GLY A 171 19.02 24.17 -21.30
N THR A 172 19.68 24.81 -20.34
CA THR A 172 19.79 24.28 -18.97
C THR A 172 18.44 24.19 -18.27
N VAL A 173 17.56 25.19 -18.44
CA VAL A 173 16.18 25.13 -17.95
C VAL A 173 15.42 23.95 -18.56
N GLY A 174 15.55 23.76 -19.88
CA GLY A 174 14.91 22.66 -20.61
C GLY A 174 15.38 21.28 -20.16
N GLU A 175 16.67 21.12 -19.90
CA GLU A 175 17.27 19.90 -19.37
C GLU A 175 16.72 19.56 -17.98
N THR A 176 16.73 20.52 -17.04
CA THR A 176 16.21 20.29 -15.68
C THR A 176 14.72 19.95 -15.70
N MET A 177 13.93 20.61 -16.56
CA MET A 177 12.51 20.30 -16.74
C MET A 177 12.30 18.90 -17.31
N SER A 178 13.07 18.52 -18.33
CA SER A 178 13.00 17.21 -18.96
C SER A 178 13.37 16.10 -17.98
N GLN A 179 14.37 16.34 -17.14
CA GLN A 179 14.76 15.43 -16.08
C GLN A 179 13.64 15.21 -15.07
N LEU A 180 13.01 16.28 -14.55
CA LEU A 180 11.84 16.17 -13.67
C LEU A 180 10.73 15.35 -14.34
N GLN A 181 10.45 15.61 -15.61
CA GLN A 181 9.38 14.92 -16.32
C GLN A 181 9.70 13.42 -16.52
N ALA A 182 10.93 13.08 -16.87
CA ALA A 182 11.38 11.69 -17.01
C ALA A 182 11.27 10.94 -15.66
N ASP A 183 11.79 11.55 -14.61
CA ASP A 183 11.75 11.01 -13.25
C ASP A 183 10.32 10.77 -12.74
N LEU A 184 9.42 11.74 -12.94
CA LEU A 184 8.02 11.59 -12.56
C LEU A 184 7.29 10.51 -13.37
N ARG A 185 7.63 10.34 -14.66
CA ARG A 185 7.07 9.25 -15.50
C ARG A 185 7.51 7.88 -15.00
N THR A 186 8.81 7.72 -14.71
CA THR A 186 9.35 6.48 -14.15
C THR A 186 8.69 6.17 -12.82
N THR A 187 8.59 7.16 -11.92
CA THR A 187 7.91 7.00 -10.63
C THR A 187 6.44 6.61 -10.81
N HIS A 188 5.75 7.24 -11.76
CA HIS A 188 4.34 6.94 -12.03
C HIS A 188 4.14 5.51 -12.55
N LYS A 189 5.05 4.98 -13.37
CA LYS A 189 4.99 3.59 -13.85
C LYS A 189 4.97 2.59 -12.70
N VAL A 190 5.82 2.76 -11.70
CA VAL A 190 5.85 1.87 -10.53
C VAL A 190 4.53 1.92 -9.72
N ILE A 191 3.85 3.08 -9.71
CA ILE A 191 2.50 3.20 -9.11
C ILE A 191 1.46 2.39 -9.90
N ILE A 192 1.55 2.39 -11.23
CA ILE A 192 0.67 1.60 -12.10
C ILE A 192 0.90 0.11 -11.84
N ASP A 193 2.15 -0.32 -11.73
CA ASP A 193 2.52 -1.71 -11.47
C ASP A 193 1.96 -2.17 -10.11
N ALA A 194 2.11 -1.35 -9.06
CA ALA A 194 1.49 -1.61 -7.75
C ALA A 194 -0.04 -1.71 -7.83
N LYS A 195 -0.69 -0.80 -8.57
CA LYS A 195 -2.15 -0.86 -8.79
C LYS A 195 -2.56 -2.16 -9.48
N GLN A 196 -1.82 -2.58 -10.51
CA GLN A 196 -2.12 -3.80 -11.25
C GLN A 196 -1.95 -5.04 -10.39
N ALA A 197 -0.91 -5.08 -9.56
CA ALA A 197 -0.68 -6.17 -8.61
C ALA A 197 -1.84 -6.29 -7.59
N VAL A 198 -2.28 -5.18 -7.01
CA VAL A 198 -3.45 -5.16 -6.10
C VAL A 198 -4.73 -5.59 -6.82
N MET A 199 -4.94 -5.17 -8.08
CA MET A 199 -6.09 -5.61 -8.87
C MET A 199 -6.06 -7.12 -9.14
N ASN A 200 -4.89 -7.69 -9.40
CA ASN A 200 -4.73 -9.13 -9.57
C ASN A 200 -5.01 -9.87 -8.26
N ALA A 201 -4.49 -9.41 -7.13
CA ALA A 201 -4.81 -9.96 -5.81
C ALA A 201 -6.33 -9.92 -5.55
N ALA A 202 -7.00 -8.81 -5.87
CA ALA A 202 -8.44 -8.69 -5.72
C ALA A 202 -9.22 -9.71 -6.57
N ARG A 203 -8.73 -10.03 -7.77
CA ARG A 203 -9.34 -11.06 -8.64
C ARG A 203 -9.18 -12.45 -8.05
N GLU A 204 -8.01 -12.81 -7.54
CA GLU A 204 -7.80 -14.11 -6.89
C GLU A 204 -8.65 -14.26 -5.64
N VAL A 205 -8.73 -13.23 -4.80
CA VAL A 205 -9.62 -13.23 -3.62
C VAL A 205 -11.09 -13.36 -4.01
N LYS A 206 -11.51 -12.77 -5.13
CA LYS A 206 -12.89 -12.91 -5.62
C LYS A 206 -13.24 -14.35 -5.98
N LYS A 207 -12.29 -15.13 -6.54
CA LYS A 207 -12.53 -16.55 -6.89
C LYS A 207 -12.88 -17.37 -5.66
N LEU A 208 -12.28 -17.07 -4.50
CA LEU A 208 -12.60 -17.70 -3.22
C LEU A 208 -14.07 -17.50 -2.79
N GLN A 209 -14.74 -16.45 -3.29
CA GLN A 209 -16.15 -16.14 -3.00
C GLN A 209 -17.13 -16.77 -4.00
N GLY A 210 -16.62 -17.23 -5.15
CA GLY A 210 -17.42 -17.79 -6.25
C GLY A 210 -17.94 -19.22 -6.02
N ASP A 211 -17.33 -19.98 -5.11
CA ASP A 211 -17.76 -21.34 -4.74
C ASP A 211 -18.96 -21.34 -3.77
N LYS A 212 -20.08 -20.75 -4.20
CA LYS A 212 -21.40 -20.99 -3.60
C LYS A 212 -22.20 -22.06 -4.35
N SER A 213 -21.58 -22.81 -5.27
CA SER A 213 -22.28 -23.82 -6.07
C SER A 213 -21.40 -25.04 -6.30
N GLN A 214 -21.27 -25.89 -5.29
CA GLN A 214 -21.04 -27.31 -5.53
C GLN A 214 -22.20 -28.04 -4.88
N PRO A 215 -23.14 -28.63 -5.64
CA PRO A 215 -24.11 -29.54 -5.05
C PRO A 215 -23.32 -30.72 -4.50
N THR A 216 -23.44 -30.95 -3.19
CA THR A 216 -23.06 -32.18 -2.53
C THR A 216 -23.86 -33.33 -3.14
N GLY A 217 -23.22 -34.08 -4.03
CA GLY A 217 -23.68 -35.39 -4.48
C GLY A 217 -22.74 -36.46 -3.94
N THR A 218 -22.89 -36.79 -2.65
CA THR A 218 -22.27 -37.97 -2.06
C THR A 218 -23.16 -39.19 -2.31
N SER A 219 -22.59 -40.17 -3.02
CA SER A 219 -22.71 -41.63 -2.81
C SER A 219 -23.97 -42.40 -3.23
N SER A 220 -23.66 -43.55 -3.84
CA SER A 220 -24.32 -44.86 -3.74
C SER A 220 -25.41 -45.23 -4.76
N ALA A 221 -25.03 -46.05 -5.74
CA ALA A 221 -25.50 -47.45 -5.85
C ALA A 221 -25.02 -48.09 -7.17
N GLU A 222 -24.03 -48.99 -7.07
CA GLU A 222 -24.00 -50.26 -7.81
C GLU A 222 -24.66 -51.28 -6.84
N PRO A 223 -25.60 -52.18 -7.24
CA PRO A 223 -25.35 -53.21 -8.25
C PRO A 223 -26.58 -53.68 -9.09
N GLN A 224 -26.30 -54.18 -10.30
CA GLN A 224 -26.63 -55.52 -10.84
C GLN A 224 -26.41 -55.56 -12.35
#